data_AF-A0A9E5P235-F1
#
_entry.id   AF-A0A9E5P235-F1
#
_cell.length_a   1.000
_cell.length_b   1.000
_cell.length_c   1.000
_cell.angle_alpha   90.00
_cell.angle_beta   90.00
_cell.angle_gamma   90.00
#
_symmetry.space_group_name_H-M   'P 1'
#
loop_
_entity.id
_entity.type
_entity.pdbx_description
1 polymer ?
#
loop_
_entity_poly.entity_id
_entity_poly.type
_entity_poly.pdbx_seq_one_letter_code
_entity_poly.pdbx_strand_id
1 'polypeptide(L)'
;AAQRLQIRWLRCYPSAGYLFARELKRRGWKLPLAGVLCASERLYDFQRELFRQVFGCRTFSHYGHYELGALAGYCEHADTYHVLPFYGYAELLDQEGRPVTEPGRVGEIVATSFIARATPIIRYRTGDLAVWGGVGCEACGRPYPIWREVEGRAQEFVVTRDGRLLSNSALIFHNEVYDHIQQFEYYQEEPGVVTFRYIPGPGWNGDTARRTRRLLEEKLQNVALHLAPVERMTLSERGKHGAI
;
A
#
# COMPACT_ATOMS: atom_id res chain seq x y z
N ALA A 1 10.92 -5.78 25.46
CA ALA A 1 11.80 -4.83 24.73
C ALA A 1 11.13 -3.47 24.55
N ALA A 2 10.01 -3.34 23.84
CA ALA A 2 9.37 -2.06 23.52
C ALA A 2 9.03 -1.15 24.73
N GLN A 3 8.50 -1.70 25.84
CA GLN A 3 8.22 -0.89 27.05
C GLN A 3 9.48 -0.34 27.75
N ARG A 4 10.64 -1.01 27.60
CA ARG A 4 11.93 -0.49 28.13
C ARG A 4 12.52 0.61 27.25
N LEU A 5 12.09 0.73 25.99
CA LEU A 5 12.64 1.66 25.01
C LEU A 5 11.87 2.98 24.91
N GLN A 6 10.83 3.19 25.74
CA GLN A 6 9.97 4.39 25.71
C GLN A 6 9.47 4.77 24.30
N ILE A 7 9.10 3.76 23.49
CA ILE A 7 8.60 3.99 22.14
C ILE A 7 7.32 4.81 22.22
N ARG A 8 7.30 5.95 21.55
CA ARG A 8 6.15 6.86 21.50
C ARG A 8 5.38 6.82 20.19
N TRP A 9 6.02 6.41 19.10
CA TRP A 9 5.41 6.38 17.78
C TRP A 9 5.71 5.06 17.09
N LEU A 10 4.71 4.53 16.39
CA LEU A 10 4.88 3.38 15.52
C LEU A 10 4.66 3.84 14.08
N ARG A 11 5.67 3.65 13.23
CA ARG A 11 5.49 3.75 11.77
C ARG A 11 5.40 2.34 11.21
N CYS A 12 4.35 2.04 10.46
CA CYS A 12 4.15 0.70 9.91
C CYS A 12 3.29 0.71 8.65
N TYR A 13 3.35 -0.38 7.89
CA TYR A 13 2.26 -0.73 6.99
C TYR A 13 1.01 -1.11 7.83
N PRO A 14 -0.19 -0.65 7.46
CA PRO A 14 -1.44 -1.05 8.09
C PRO A 14 -1.56 -2.56 8.37
N SER A 15 -1.27 -3.42 7.39
CA SER A 15 -1.32 -4.88 7.52
C SER A 15 -0.39 -5.41 8.61
N ALA A 16 0.90 -5.03 8.56
CA ALA A 16 1.90 -5.45 9.54
C ALA A 16 1.58 -4.92 10.95
N GLY A 17 1.18 -3.65 11.05
CA GLY A 17 0.72 -3.04 12.29
C GLY A 17 -0.46 -3.81 12.89
N TYR A 18 -1.42 -4.20 12.05
CA TYR A 18 -2.60 -4.98 12.45
C TYR A 18 -2.21 -6.32 13.06
N LEU A 19 -1.31 -7.06 12.41
CA LEU A 19 -0.81 -8.34 12.93
C LEU A 19 -0.11 -8.18 14.28
N PHE A 20 0.71 -7.14 14.42
CA PHE A 20 1.39 -6.83 15.68
C PHE A 20 0.40 -6.49 16.79
N ALA A 21 -0.56 -5.61 16.51
CA ALA A 21 -1.60 -5.23 17.47
C ALA A 21 -2.48 -6.43 17.86
N ARG A 22 -2.81 -7.31 16.90
CA ARG A 22 -3.59 -8.53 17.13
C ARG A 22 -2.87 -9.46 18.10
N GLU A 23 -1.56 -9.64 17.92
CA GLU A 23 -0.76 -10.47 18.82
C GLU A 23 -0.64 -9.89 20.23
N LEU A 24 -0.47 -8.57 20.36
CA LEU A 24 -0.49 -7.91 21.66
C LEU A 24 -1.85 -8.10 22.36
N LYS A 25 -2.95 -7.89 21.63
CA LYS A 25 -4.31 -8.10 22.15
C LYS A 25 -4.52 -9.54 22.60
N ARG A 26 -4.07 -10.54 21.81
CA ARG A 26 -4.15 -11.97 22.14
C ARG A 26 -3.42 -12.30 23.45
N ARG A 27 -2.28 -11.65 23.71
CA ARG A 27 -1.51 -11.80 24.96
C ARG A 27 -2.04 -10.96 26.13
N GLY A 28 -3.10 -10.17 25.91
CA GLY A 28 -3.61 -9.24 26.92
C GLY A 28 -2.67 -8.05 27.18
N TRP A 29 -1.74 -7.74 26.26
CA TRP A 29 -0.77 -6.67 26.43
C TRP A 29 -1.28 -5.36 25.80
N LYS A 30 -0.97 -4.26 26.48
CA LYS A 30 -1.13 -2.89 25.96
C LYS A 30 0.24 -2.27 25.72
N LEU A 31 0.33 -1.43 24.70
CA LEU A 31 1.51 -0.64 24.40
C LEU A 31 1.06 0.80 24.12
N PRO A 32 0.86 1.64 25.15
CA PRO A 32 0.42 3.01 24.95
C PRO A 32 1.41 3.78 24.06
N LEU A 33 0.91 4.36 22.97
CA LEU A 33 1.68 5.20 22.05
C LEU A 33 1.08 6.61 22.00
N ALA A 34 1.84 7.56 21.46
CA ALA A 34 1.35 8.88 21.12
C ALA A 34 0.65 8.91 19.75
N GLY A 35 1.03 8.02 18.84
CA GLY A 35 0.38 7.88 17.54
C GLY A 35 0.95 6.74 16.70
N VAL A 36 0.18 6.33 15.71
CA VAL A 36 0.58 5.37 14.67
C VAL A 36 0.57 6.08 13.32
N LEU A 37 1.66 5.97 12.56
CA LEU A 37 1.83 6.54 11.22
C LEU A 37 1.83 5.41 10.19
N CYS A 38 0.74 5.30 9.44
CA CYS A 38 0.56 4.34 8.37
C CYS A 38 0.92 4.93 7.01
N ALA A 39 1.45 4.08 6.14
CA ALA A 39 1.88 4.42 4.78
C ALA A 39 1.72 3.23 3.85
N SER A 40 1.76 3.50 2.54
CA SER A 40 1.90 2.51 1.46
C SER A 40 0.79 1.48 1.35
N GLU A 41 -0.24 1.53 2.21
CA GLU A 41 -1.43 0.69 2.13
C GLU A 41 -2.67 1.47 2.54
N ARG A 42 -3.84 1.00 2.08
CA ARG A 42 -5.11 1.54 2.58
C ARG A 42 -5.24 1.21 4.06
N LEU A 43 -5.53 2.23 4.87
CA LEU A 43 -5.84 2.08 6.27
C LEU A 43 -7.35 1.92 6.47
N TYR A 44 -7.76 0.72 6.86
CA TYR A 44 -9.17 0.39 7.09
C TYR A 44 -9.62 0.66 8.52
N ASP A 45 -10.92 0.91 8.69
CA ASP A 45 -11.57 1.23 9.97
C ASP A 45 -11.34 0.14 11.03
N PHE A 46 -11.40 -1.14 10.64
CA PHE A 46 -11.16 -2.26 11.55
C PHE A 46 -9.72 -2.27 12.10
N GLN A 47 -8.74 -1.78 11.32
CA GLN A 47 -7.35 -1.66 11.76
C GLN A 47 -7.21 -0.49 12.73
N ARG A 48 -7.81 0.67 12.39
CA ARG A 48 -7.84 1.84 13.28
C ARG A 48 -8.45 1.51 14.64
N GLU A 49 -9.55 0.76 14.64
CA GLU A 49 -10.22 0.35 15.87
C GLU A 49 -9.35 -0.59 16.72
N LEU A 50 -8.68 -1.57 16.10
CA LEU A 50 -7.73 -2.42 16.83
C LEU A 50 -6.55 -1.62 17.39
N PHE A 51 -6.01 -0.68 16.62
CA PHE A 51 -4.93 0.21 17.06
C PHE A 51 -5.36 1.08 18.24
N ARG A 52 -6.56 1.65 18.20
CA ARG A 52 -7.14 2.40 19.31
C ARG A 52 -7.24 1.53 20.57
N GLN A 53 -7.70 0.29 20.43
CA GLN A 53 -7.83 -0.63 21.56
C GLN A 53 -6.47 -1.01 22.17
N VAL A 54 -5.44 -1.27 21.35
CA VAL A 54 -4.15 -1.81 21.81
C VAL A 54 -3.17 -0.72 22.20
N PHE A 55 -3.12 0.36 21.43
CA PHE A 55 -2.16 1.46 21.57
C PHE A 55 -2.75 2.71 22.23
N GLY A 56 -4.07 2.85 22.28
CA GLY A 56 -4.72 3.98 22.96
C GLY A 56 -4.52 5.34 22.27
N CYS A 57 -4.21 5.36 20.97
CA CYS A 57 -3.84 6.57 20.25
C CYS A 57 -4.54 6.70 18.89
N ARG A 58 -4.44 7.90 18.30
CA ARG A 58 -4.88 8.17 16.92
C ARG A 58 -3.95 7.48 15.93
N THR A 59 -4.54 7.02 14.83
CA THR A 59 -3.80 6.47 13.68
C THR A 59 -3.91 7.46 12.53
N PHE A 60 -2.79 7.73 11.89
CA PHE A 60 -2.68 8.63 10.76
C PHE A 60 -2.28 7.85 9.52
N SER A 61 -2.79 8.24 8.36
CA SER A 61 -2.38 7.70 7.08
C SER A 61 -1.73 8.78 6.22
N HIS A 62 -0.82 8.40 5.34
CA HIS A 62 -0.37 9.28 4.26
C HIS A 62 -0.23 8.51 2.95
N TYR A 63 -0.53 9.22 1.87
CA TYR A 63 -0.32 8.81 0.49
C TYR A 63 0.90 9.50 -0.07
N GLY A 64 1.72 8.74 -0.78
CA GLY A 64 2.82 9.24 -1.59
C GLY A 64 3.30 8.14 -2.52
N HIS A 65 4.04 8.52 -3.56
CA HIS A 65 4.55 7.60 -4.57
C HIS A 65 5.98 7.96 -4.96
N TYR A 66 6.68 7.00 -5.56
CA TYR A 66 8.13 7.08 -5.79
C TYR A 66 8.52 8.19 -6.76
N GLU A 67 7.64 8.51 -7.71
CA GLU A 67 7.83 9.54 -8.75
C GLU A 67 7.73 10.98 -8.20
N LEU A 68 7.49 11.15 -6.89
CA LEU A 68 7.49 12.43 -6.18
C LEU A 68 6.51 13.48 -6.75
N GLY A 69 5.37 13.04 -7.29
CA GLY A 69 4.37 13.91 -7.91
C GLY A 69 3.34 14.45 -6.92
N ALA A 70 2.89 13.62 -5.98
CA ALA A 70 1.87 13.97 -5.00
C ALA A 70 2.23 13.40 -3.62
N LEU A 71 1.91 14.18 -2.59
CA LEU A 71 1.99 13.78 -1.18
C LEU A 71 0.75 14.30 -0.48
N ALA A 72 0.06 13.42 0.23
CA ALA A 72 -1.12 13.80 1.00
C ALA A 72 -1.12 13.08 2.36
N GLY A 73 -1.49 13.76 3.43
CA GLY A 73 -1.42 13.19 4.79
C GLY A 73 -2.67 13.51 5.59
N TYR A 74 -3.06 12.60 6.49
CA TYR A 74 -4.18 12.82 7.40
C TYR A 74 -4.02 14.13 8.18
N CYS A 75 -5.12 14.87 8.26
CA CYS A 75 -5.25 15.99 9.17
C CYS A 75 -5.06 15.53 10.62
N GLU A 76 -4.43 16.36 11.44
CA GLU A 76 -4.26 16.11 12.87
C GLU A 76 -5.62 16.08 13.61
N HIS A 77 -6.64 16.72 13.02
CA HIS A 77 -7.99 16.87 13.58
C HIS A 77 -9.09 16.10 12.80
N ALA A 78 -8.79 15.51 11.64
CA ALA A 78 -9.77 14.79 10.82
C ALA A 78 -9.16 13.61 10.05
N ASP A 79 -9.96 12.59 9.75
CA ASP A 79 -9.54 11.38 9.01
C ASP A 79 -9.56 11.62 7.48
N THR A 80 -9.09 12.79 7.05
CA THR A 80 -9.03 13.19 5.64
C THR A 80 -7.61 13.61 5.26
N TYR A 81 -7.24 13.39 4.01
CA TYR A 81 -5.91 13.72 3.50
C TYR A 81 -5.85 15.17 3.05
N HIS A 82 -4.90 15.92 3.60
CA HIS A 82 -4.45 17.18 3.01
C HIS A 82 -3.42 16.91 1.92
N VAL A 83 -3.73 17.30 0.70
CA VAL A 83 -2.78 17.31 -0.42
C VAL A 83 -1.81 18.46 -0.22
N LEU A 84 -0.50 18.19 -0.21
CA LEU A 84 0.51 19.20 0.06
C LEU A 84 0.86 20.01 -1.20
N PRO A 85 0.45 21.29 -1.29
CA PRO A 85 0.54 22.06 -2.54
C PRO A 85 1.98 22.42 -2.93
N PHE A 86 2.95 22.31 -2.01
CA PHE A 86 4.36 22.61 -2.28
C PHE A 86 5.17 21.36 -2.69
N TYR A 87 4.60 20.17 -2.56
CA TYR A 87 5.25 18.93 -3.00
C TYR A 87 5.11 18.74 -4.51
N GLY A 88 3.91 19.05 -5.01
CA GLY A 88 3.54 18.98 -6.40
C GLY A 88 2.10 19.46 -6.57
N TYR A 89 1.65 19.49 -7.82
CA TYR A 89 0.26 19.73 -8.17
C TYR A 89 -0.42 18.39 -8.42
N ALA A 90 -1.44 18.06 -7.64
CA ALA A 90 -2.23 16.84 -7.80
C ALA A 90 -3.69 17.20 -8.07
N GLU A 91 -4.22 16.67 -9.17
CA GLU A 91 -5.62 16.78 -9.60
C GLU A 91 -6.26 15.39 -9.63
N LEU A 92 -7.59 15.34 -9.52
CA LEU A 92 -8.35 14.11 -9.71
C LEU A 92 -9.08 14.19 -11.05
N LEU A 93 -8.92 13.18 -11.91
CA LEU A 93 -9.58 13.11 -13.21
C LEU A 93 -10.61 11.98 -13.28
N ASP A 94 -11.75 12.22 -13.93
CA ASP A 94 -12.70 11.17 -14.28
C ASP A 94 -12.21 10.31 -15.46
N GLN A 95 -13.05 9.37 -15.91
CA GLN A 95 -12.71 8.46 -17.01
C GLN A 95 -12.55 9.21 -18.35
N GLU A 96 -13.24 10.33 -18.50
CA GLU A 96 -13.15 11.20 -19.67
C GLU A 96 -11.98 12.21 -19.58
N GLY A 97 -11.20 12.18 -18.49
CA GLY A 97 -10.05 13.06 -18.27
C GLY A 97 -10.42 14.46 -17.80
N ARG A 98 -11.63 14.66 -17.28
CA ARG A 98 -12.10 15.96 -16.74
C ARG A 98 -11.82 16.07 -15.24
N PRO A 99 -11.49 17.26 -14.72
CA PRO A 99 -11.27 17.46 -13.29
C PRO A 99 -12.51 17.14 -12.45
N VAL A 100 -12.30 16.37 -11.39
CA VAL A 100 -13.30 16.06 -10.37
C VAL A 100 -13.25 17.12 -9.28
N THR A 101 -14.30 17.94 -9.18
CA THR A 101 -14.39 19.05 -8.21
C THR A 101 -15.59 18.95 -7.26
N GLU A 102 -16.48 18.00 -7.50
CA GLU A 102 -17.64 17.71 -6.66
C GLU A 102 -17.26 16.79 -5.48
N PRO A 103 -17.49 17.19 -4.22
CA PRO A 103 -17.16 16.34 -3.07
C PRO A 103 -17.86 14.97 -3.12
N GLY A 104 -17.13 13.91 -2.78
CA GLY A 104 -17.62 12.54 -2.80
C GLY A 104 -17.44 11.82 -4.14
N ARG A 105 -17.01 12.51 -5.19
CA ARG A 105 -16.72 11.88 -6.49
C ARG A 105 -15.31 11.28 -6.51
N VAL A 106 -15.20 10.09 -7.10
CA VAL A 106 -13.93 9.40 -7.32
C VAL A 106 -13.26 9.91 -8.59
N GLY A 107 -11.93 10.07 -8.56
CA GLY A 107 -11.11 10.30 -9.75
C GLY A 107 -9.73 9.69 -9.60
N GLU A 108 -9.04 9.53 -10.73
CA GLU A 108 -7.64 9.11 -10.77
C GLU A 108 -6.73 10.25 -10.35
N ILE A 109 -5.76 9.97 -9.47
CA ILE A 109 -4.75 10.92 -9.06
C ILE A 109 -3.79 11.15 -10.24
N VAL A 110 -3.75 12.39 -10.72
CA VAL A 110 -2.83 12.86 -11.75
C VAL A 110 -1.92 13.92 -11.16
N ALA A 111 -0.61 13.73 -11.30
CA ALA A 111 0.38 14.48 -10.53
C ALA A 111 1.44 15.17 -11.40
N THR A 112 1.83 16.37 -10.98
CA THR A 112 2.95 17.14 -11.53
C THR A 112 3.91 17.46 -10.39
N SER A 113 5.16 17.02 -10.50
CA SER A 113 6.14 17.21 -9.42
C SER A 113 6.77 18.61 -9.47
N PHE A 114 6.94 19.23 -8.30
CA PHE A 114 7.73 20.46 -8.15
C PHE A 114 9.15 20.22 -7.65
N ILE A 115 9.45 18.99 -7.21
CA ILE A 115 10.69 18.65 -6.52
C ILE A 115 11.55 17.61 -7.26
N ALA A 116 10.97 16.85 -8.20
CA ALA A 116 11.69 15.87 -9.00
C ALA A 116 12.56 16.55 -10.08
N ARG A 117 13.79 16.93 -9.72
CA ARG A 117 14.70 17.65 -10.62
C ARG A 117 15.33 16.79 -11.71
N ALA A 118 15.62 15.52 -11.41
CA ALA A 118 16.27 14.61 -12.36
C ALA A 118 15.29 14.01 -13.37
N THR A 119 14.06 13.73 -12.92
CA THR A 119 13.00 13.11 -13.72
C THR A 119 11.71 13.90 -13.56
N PRO A 120 11.59 15.08 -14.21
CA PRO A 120 10.39 15.89 -14.09
C PRO A 120 9.19 15.14 -14.66
N ILE A 121 8.12 15.05 -13.87
CA ILE A 121 6.85 14.47 -14.29
C ILE A 121 5.78 15.58 -14.34
N ILE A 122 5.04 15.62 -15.45
CA ILE A 122 3.96 16.58 -15.69
C ILE A 122 2.72 15.79 -16.06
N ARG A 123 1.63 16.01 -15.32
CA ARG A 123 0.35 15.30 -15.47
C ARG A 123 0.50 13.78 -15.57
N TYR A 124 1.34 13.19 -14.74
CA TYR A 124 1.54 11.76 -14.66
C TYR A 124 0.31 11.06 -14.06
N ARG A 125 -0.25 10.12 -14.81
CA ARG A 125 -1.37 9.26 -14.40
C ARG A 125 -0.85 8.17 -13.48
N THR A 126 -1.13 8.26 -12.18
CA THR A 126 -0.59 7.34 -11.17
C THR A 126 -1.26 5.96 -11.22
N GLY A 127 -2.47 5.88 -11.79
CA GLY A 127 -3.32 4.71 -11.72
C GLY A 127 -3.96 4.45 -10.35
N ASP A 128 -3.75 5.34 -9.37
CA ASP A 128 -4.38 5.35 -8.04
C ASP A 128 -5.64 6.23 -8.07
N LEU A 129 -6.62 5.92 -7.23
CA LEU A 129 -7.89 6.64 -7.14
C LEU A 129 -8.00 7.38 -5.80
N ALA A 130 -8.72 8.49 -5.78
CA ALA A 130 -9.10 9.17 -4.56
C ALA A 130 -10.51 9.72 -4.64
N VAL A 131 -11.12 9.95 -3.48
CA VAL A 131 -12.42 10.60 -3.36
C VAL A 131 -12.19 12.08 -3.05
N TRP A 132 -12.67 12.95 -3.94
CA TRP A 132 -12.55 14.40 -3.75
C TRP A 132 -13.29 14.85 -2.48
N GLY A 133 -12.61 15.66 -1.66
CA GLY A 133 -13.14 16.18 -0.40
C GLY A 133 -13.45 17.68 -0.42
N GLY A 134 -13.06 18.40 -1.48
CA GLY A 134 -13.14 19.86 -1.56
C GLY A 134 -11.79 20.54 -1.31
N VAL A 135 -11.84 21.85 -1.09
CA VAL A 135 -10.68 22.69 -0.75
C VAL A 135 -10.99 23.42 0.55
N GLY A 136 -10.04 23.43 1.48
CA GLY A 136 -10.21 24.06 2.78
C GLY A 136 -10.68 23.07 3.84
N CYS A 137 -9.85 22.82 4.84
CA CYS A 137 -10.17 21.90 5.92
C CYS A 137 -10.89 22.63 7.05
N GLU A 138 -12.14 22.28 7.29
CA GLU A 138 -12.92 22.84 8.40
C GLU A 138 -12.32 22.51 9.77
N ALA A 139 -11.66 21.35 9.90
CA ALA A 139 -11.12 20.89 11.18
C ALA A 139 -9.82 21.59 11.61
N CYS A 140 -9.01 22.07 10.66
CA CYS A 140 -7.72 22.72 10.98
C CYS A 140 -7.51 24.10 10.32
N GLY A 141 -8.44 24.55 9.49
CA GLY A 141 -8.39 25.84 8.77
C GLY A 141 -7.41 25.92 7.60
N ARG A 142 -6.70 24.85 7.23
CA ARG A 142 -5.73 24.91 6.11
C ARG A 142 -6.45 24.95 4.76
N PRO A 143 -6.08 25.87 3.84
CA PRO A 143 -6.75 26.04 2.54
C PRO A 143 -6.25 25.04 1.50
N TYR A 144 -6.05 23.78 1.88
CA TYR A 144 -5.46 22.76 1.00
C TYR A 144 -6.55 21.95 0.30
N PRO A 145 -6.26 21.37 -0.89
CA PRO A 145 -7.11 20.34 -1.45
C PRO A 145 -7.20 19.15 -0.50
N ILE A 146 -8.39 18.54 -0.45
CA ILE A 146 -8.70 17.45 0.46
C ILE A 146 -9.08 16.23 -0.36
N TRP A 147 -8.50 15.08 -0.01
CA TRP A 147 -9.05 13.79 -0.39
C TRP A 147 -9.67 13.14 0.85
N ARG A 148 -10.93 12.71 0.74
CA ARG A 148 -11.60 11.99 1.84
C ARG A 148 -10.98 10.61 2.01
N GLU A 149 -10.78 9.94 0.90
CA GLU A 149 -10.23 8.60 0.83
C GLU A 149 -9.23 8.54 -0.30
N VAL A 150 -8.23 7.69 -0.12
CA VAL A 150 -7.30 7.31 -1.18
C VAL A 150 -7.39 5.82 -1.32
N GLU A 151 -7.85 5.39 -2.48
CA GLU A 151 -7.76 4.02 -2.92
C GLU A 151 -6.50 3.96 -3.79
N GLY A 152 -5.39 3.54 -3.20
CA GLY A 152 -4.24 3.16 -4.02
C GLY A 152 -4.63 2.05 -5.02
N ARG A 153 -3.68 1.60 -5.84
CA ARG A 153 -3.86 0.36 -6.61
C ARG A 153 -4.50 -0.70 -5.72
N ALA A 154 -5.59 -1.32 -6.20
CA ALA A 154 -6.30 -2.39 -5.50
C ALA A 154 -5.26 -3.28 -4.83
N GLN A 155 -5.18 -3.19 -3.51
CA GLN A 155 -4.14 -3.88 -2.78
C GLN A 155 -4.63 -5.28 -2.56
N GLU A 156 -4.05 -6.16 -3.35
CA GLU A 156 -4.28 -7.58 -3.30
C GLU A 156 -3.40 -8.16 -2.19
N PHE A 157 -4.03 -8.93 -1.30
CA PHE A 157 -3.40 -9.53 -0.13
C PHE A 157 -3.32 -11.03 -0.33
N VAL A 158 -2.15 -11.61 -0.07
CA VAL A 158 -2.08 -13.05 0.18
C VAL A 158 -2.61 -13.33 1.59
N VAL A 159 -3.63 -14.16 1.67
CA VAL A 159 -4.19 -14.66 2.93
C VAL A 159 -3.48 -15.96 3.30
N THR A 160 -2.85 -15.97 4.47
CA THR A 160 -2.20 -17.17 5.02
C THR A 160 -3.21 -18.11 5.67
N ARG A 161 -2.82 -19.37 5.95
CA ARG A 161 -3.73 -20.37 6.56
C ARG A 161 -4.25 -19.96 7.94
N ASP A 162 -3.49 -19.14 8.67
CA ASP A 162 -3.84 -18.58 9.96
C ASP A 162 -4.53 -17.19 9.87
N GLY A 163 -4.96 -16.80 8.67
CA GLY A 163 -5.70 -15.56 8.44
C GLY A 163 -4.87 -14.29 8.64
N ARG A 164 -3.54 -14.36 8.51
CA ARG A 164 -2.71 -13.15 8.33
C ARG A 164 -2.83 -12.67 6.88
N LEU A 165 -2.88 -11.35 6.72
CA LEU A 165 -2.88 -10.67 5.43
C LEU A 165 -1.46 -10.21 5.13
N LEU A 166 -0.88 -10.71 4.03
CA LEU A 166 0.41 -10.29 3.52
C LEU A 166 0.15 -9.39 2.32
N SER A 167 0.45 -8.10 2.45
CA SER A 167 0.29 -7.17 1.32
C SER A 167 1.31 -7.46 0.23
N ASN A 168 0.98 -7.11 -1.01
CA ASN A 168 1.94 -7.16 -2.10
C ASN A 168 3.25 -6.40 -1.75
N SER A 169 3.18 -5.26 -1.07
CA SER A 169 4.37 -4.53 -0.62
C SER A 169 5.27 -5.33 0.35
N ALA A 170 4.71 -6.20 1.20
CA ALA A 170 5.51 -7.10 2.03
C ALA A 170 6.19 -8.21 1.20
N LEU A 171 5.60 -8.57 0.06
CA LEU A 171 6.01 -9.64 -0.85
C LEU A 171 6.89 -9.17 -2.02
N ILE A 172 7.03 -7.86 -2.25
CA ILE A 172 7.99 -7.31 -3.21
C ILE A 172 9.42 -7.48 -2.64
N PHE A 173 10.34 -7.92 -3.49
CA PHE A 173 11.77 -8.01 -3.17
C PHE A 173 12.59 -7.10 -4.09
N HIS A 174 13.68 -6.57 -3.55
CA HIS A 174 14.76 -5.97 -4.32
C HIS A 174 15.95 -6.92 -4.23
N ASN A 175 15.96 -7.96 -5.06
CA ASN A 175 16.98 -9.01 -5.07
C ASN A 175 17.29 -9.42 -6.52
N GLU A 176 18.55 -9.81 -6.79
CA GLU A 176 19.07 -10.32 -8.08
C GLU A 176 18.22 -11.41 -8.72
N VAL A 177 17.45 -12.16 -7.93
CA VAL A 177 16.54 -13.20 -8.44
C VAL A 177 15.50 -12.63 -9.42
N TYR A 178 15.08 -11.38 -9.25
CA TYR A 178 14.14 -10.74 -10.17
C TYR A 178 14.75 -10.33 -11.50
N ASP A 179 16.08 -10.20 -11.60
CA ASP A 179 16.75 -9.91 -12.88
C ASP A 179 16.55 -11.06 -13.88
N HIS A 180 16.22 -12.25 -13.38
CA HIS A 180 15.94 -13.46 -14.15
C HIS A 180 14.45 -13.76 -14.31
N ILE A 181 13.56 -12.85 -13.93
CA ILE A 181 12.10 -13.00 -14.05
C ILE A 181 11.58 -11.81 -14.85
N GLN A 182 11.03 -12.06 -16.03
CA GLN A 182 10.48 -10.97 -16.86
C GLN A 182 9.20 -10.40 -16.25
N GLN A 183 8.36 -11.29 -15.74
CA GLN A 183 7.09 -10.95 -15.15
C GLN A 183 6.71 -11.99 -14.10
N PHE A 184 5.98 -11.59 -13.08
CA PHE A 184 5.41 -12.50 -12.10
C PHE A 184 4.07 -11.99 -11.58
N GLU A 185 3.31 -12.89 -10.96
CA GLU A 185 2.09 -12.59 -10.23
C GLU A 185 1.90 -13.61 -9.11
N TYR A 186 1.23 -13.18 -8.04
CA TYR A 186 0.73 -14.07 -7.00
C TYR A 186 -0.73 -14.40 -7.31
N TYR A 187 -1.06 -15.69 -7.31
CA TYR A 187 -2.41 -16.19 -7.56
C TYR A 187 -2.86 -17.04 -6.38
N GLN A 188 -4.00 -16.72 -5.79
CA GLN A 188 -4.54 -17.43 -4.64
C GLN A 188 -6.05 -17.71 -4.82
N GLU A 189 -6.42 -18.96 -5.01
CA GLU A 189 -7.84 -19.39 -4.95
C GLU A 189 -8.32 -19.61 -3.52
N GLU A 190 -7.45 -20.14 -2.65
CA GLU A 190 -7.77 -20.52 -1.29
C GLU A 190 -6.75 -20.00 -0.26
N PRO A 191 -7.20 -19.55 0.92
CA PRO A 191 -6.29 -19.07 1.97
C PRO A 191 -5.22 -20.11 2.36
N GLY A 192 -3.97 -19.68 2.37
CA GLY A 192 -2.83 -20.52 2.73
C GLY A 192 -2.21 -21.30 1.57
N VAL A 193 -2.73 -21.17 0.35
CA VAL A 193 -2.08 -21.70 -0.87
C VAL A 193 -1.85 -20.57 -1.85
N VAL A 194 -0.63 -20.46 -2.37
CA VAL A 194 -0.24 -19.42 -3.33
C VAL A 194 0.49 -20.05 -4.49
N THR A 195 0.06 -19.71 -5.69
CA THR A 195 0.78 -19.98 -6.93
C THR A 195 1.53 -18.71 -7.33
N PHE A 196 2.85 -18.77 -7.31
CA PHE A 196 3.72 -17.79 -7.92
C PHE A 196 3.85 -18.13 -9.40
N ARG A 197 3.04 -17.46 -10.23
CA ARG A 197 3.15 -17.59 -11.70
C ARG A 197 4.23 -16.64 -12.18
N TYR A 198 5.10 -17.09 -13.09
CA TYR A 198 6.22 -16.27 -13.57
C TYR A 198 6.62 -16.58 -15.01
N ILE A 199 7.15 -15.59 -15.70
CA ILE A 199 7.77 -15.72 -17.02
C ILE A 199 9.30 -15.73 -16.83
N PRO A 200 10.00 -16.83 -17.14
CA PRO A 200 11.46 -16.89 -17.06
C PRO A 200 12.15 -15.82 -17.91
N GLY A 201 13.09 -15.10 -17.33
CA GLY A 201 13.98 -14.15 -18.00
C GLY A 201 15.32 -14.76 -18.39
N PRO A 202 16.18 -13.97 -19.05
CA PRO A 202 17.56 -14.37 -19.34
C PRO A 202 18.28 -14.86 -18.08
N GLY A 203 18.94 -16.02 -18.18
CA GLY A 203 19.67 -16.61 -17.06
C GLY A 203 18.82 -17.42 -16.07
N TRP A 204 17.51 -17.54 -16.27
CA TRP A 204 16.68 -18.43 -15.45
C TRP A 204 17.11 -19.89 -15.60
N ASN A 205 17.48 -20.52 -14.48
CA ASN A 205 17.92 -21.91 -14.42
C ASN A 205 17.49 -22.57 -13.09
N GLY A 206 17.85 -23.84 -12.90
CA GLY A 206 17.47 -24.59 -11.71
C GLY A 206 18.00 -24.01 -10.39
N ASP A 207 19.15 -23.34 -10.41
CA ASP A 207 19.68 -22.65 -9.24
C ASP A 207 18.88 -21.39 -8.90
N THR A 208 18.61 -20.55 -9.91
CA THR A 208 17.75 -19.38 -9.75
C THR A 208 16.38 -19.79 -9.21
N ALA A 209 15.75 -20.82 -9.78
CA ALA A 209 14.46 -21.33 -9.33
C ALA A 209 14.48 -21.77 -7.85
N ARG A 210 15.55 -22.45 -7.40
CA ARG A 210 15.71 -22.82 -5.98
C ARG A 210 15.86 -21.60 -5.07
N ARG A 211 16.63 -20.60 -5.48
CA ARG A 211 16.80 -19.34 -4.73
C ARG A 211 15.47 -18.59 -4.64
N THR A 212 14.74 -18.46 -5.76
CA THR A 212 13.40 -17.84 -5.80
C THR A 212 12.45 -18.53 -4.84
N ARG A 213 12.36 -19.87 -4.92
CA ARG A 213 11.52 -20.66 -4.01
C ARG A 213 11.87 -20.38 -2.56
N ARG A 214 13.15 -20.44 -2.20
CA ARG A 214 13.60 -20.21 -0.82
C ARG A 214 13.22 -18.82 -0.32
N LEU A 215 13.48 -17.77 -1.11
CA LEU A 215 13.14 -16.39 -0.75
C LEU A 215 11.63 -16.20 -0.55
N LEU A 216 10.83 -16.78 -1.44
CA LEU A 216 9.38 -16.73 -1.34
C LEU A 216 8.85 -17.50 -0.12
N GLU A 217 9.36 -18.70 0.15
CA GLU A 217 9.00 -19.50 1.32
C GLU A 217 9.36 -18.78 2.64
N GLU A 218 10.54 -18.15 2.69
CA GLU A 218 11.01 -17.36 3.85
C GLU A 218 10.09 -16.18 4.17
N LYS A 219 9.49 -15.54 3.16
CA LYS A 219 8.53 -14.42 3.35
C LYS A 219 7.10 -14.87 3.56
N LEU A 220 6.64 -15.81 2.76
CA LEU A 220 5.23 -16.22 2.73
C LEU A 220 4.83 -16.96 4.00
N GLN A 221 5.75 -17.70 4.64
CA GLN A 221 5.63 -18.41 5.93
C GLN A 221 4.22 -18.93 6.27
N ASN A 222 4.01 -20.23 6.42
CA ASN A 222 2.67 -20.82 6.63
C ASN A 222 1.73 -20.65 5.43
N VAL A 223 2.30 -20.66 4.24
CA VAL A 223 1.60 -20.73 2.96
C VAL A 223 2.26 -21.83 2.13
N ALA A 224 1.47 -22.68 1.50
CA ALA A 224 1.95 -23.64 0.51
C ALA A 224 2.26 -22.89 -0.79
N LEU A 225 3.53 -22.95 -1.25
CA LEU A 225 4.00 -22.23 -2.42
C LEU A 225 4.18 -23.16 -3.63
N HIS A 226 3.45 -22.86 -4.70
CA HIS A 226 3.62 -23.46 -6.02
C HIS A 226 4.32 -22.46 -6.94
N LEU A 227 5.44 -22.86 -7.55
CA LEU A 227 6.08 -22.10 -8.61
C LEU A 227 5.56 -22.63 -9.95
N ALA A 228 4.95 -21.77 -10.74
CA ALA A 228 4.36 -22.12 -12.03
C ALA A 228 4.93 -21.24 -13.15
N PRO A 229 5.86 -21.76 -13.98
CA PRO A 229 6.26 -21.04 -15.18
C PRO A 229 5.07 -20.93 -16.14
N VAL A 230 4.85 -19.75 -16.71
CA VAL A 230 3.79 -19.50 -17.70
C VAL A 230 4.38 -18.85 -18.95
N GLU A 231 3.77 -19.11 -20.10
CA GLU A 231 4.20 -18.52 -21.38
C GLU A 231 3.74 -17.06 -21.54
N ARG A 232 2.60 -16.73 -20.92
CA ARG A 232 2.00 -15.38 -20.93
C ARG A 232 1.18 -15.17 -19.68
N MET A 233 1.09 -13.91 -19.23
CA MET A 233 0.18 -13.52 -18.17
C MET A 233 -1.06 -12.85 -18.76
N THR A 234 -2.23 -13.28 -18.31
CA THR A 234 -3.49 -12.71 -18.79
C THR A 234 -3.64 -11.31 -18.20
N LEU A 235 -3.76 -10.31 -19.06
CA LEU A 235 -4.13 -8.95 -18.66
C LEU A 235 -5.62 -8.95 -18.26
N SER A 236 -5.98 -8.23 -17.21
CA SER A 236 -7.40 -7.91 -16.98
C SER A 236 -7.93 -7.00 -18.09
N GLU A 237 -9.25 -6.93 -18.27
CA GLU A 237 -9.92 -6.07 -19.28
C GLU A 237 -9.50 -4.58 -19.21
N ARG A 238 -8.89 -4.14 -18.10
CA ARG A 238 -8.38 -2.77 -17.90
C ARG A 238 -6.88 -2.60 -18.22
N GLY A 239 -6.24 -3.59 -18.86
CA GLY A 239 -4.82 -3.51 -19.23
C GLY A 239 -3.85 -3.56 -18.04
N LYS A 240 -4.33 -3.89 -16.83
CA LYS A 240 -3.50 -4.16 -15.65
C LYS A 240 -3.48 -5.67 -15.40
N HIS A 241 -2.35 -6.22 -14.93
CA HIS A 241 -2.30 -7.60 -14.42
C HIS A 241 -3.13 -7.63 -13.13
N GLY A 242 -4.28 -8.30 -13.14
CA GLY A 242 -5.04 -8.53 -11.92
C GLY A 242 -4.28 -9.57 -11.10
N ALA A 243 -3.86 -9.23 -9.90
CA ALA A 243 -3.02 -10.09 -9.08
C ALA A 243 -3.75 -10.41 -7.76
N ILE A 244 -4.90 -11.09 -7.83
CA ILE A 244 -5.72 -11.63 -6.72
C ILE A 244 -5.36 -11.22 -5.28
#